data_AF-A0AA89BRG9-F1
#
_entry.id   AF-A0AA89BRG9-F1
#
_cell.length_a   1.000
_cell.length_b   1.000
_cell.length_c   1.000
_cell.angle_alpha   90.00
_cell.angle_beta   90.00
_cell.angle_gamma   90.00
#
_symmetry.space_group_name_H-M   'P 1'
#
loop_
_entity.id
_entity.type
_entity.pdbx_description
1 polymer ?
#
loop_
_entity_poly.entity_id
_entity_poly.type
_entity_poly.pdbx_seq_one_letter_code
_entity_poly.pdbx_strand_id
1 'polypeptide(L)'
;MKIEKVFYYIKNKSNTCLKYVPDAKRSEEKKAKNFRIPLDGNLIDFSEEDMEIFFRHNGVNTHVIQSLKRKGVNGRKFAAMTDGMLEVLGMKTPIILYFRERCKPEKDQFIL
;
A
#
# COMPACT_ATOMS: atom_id res chain seq x y z
N MET A 1 -37.83 -16.89 19.98
CA MET A 1 -36.83 -15.84 19.64
C MET A 1 -37.33 -15.13 18.39
N LYS A 2 -37.82 -13.89 18.48
CA LYS A 2 -38.31 -13.13 17.31
C LYS A 2 -37.11 -12.45 16.66
N ILE A 3 -36.86 -12.75 15.38
CA ILE A 3 -35.84 -12.08 14.56
C ILE A 3 -36.54 -10.93 13.85
N GLU A 4 -36.29 -9.71 14.27
CA GLU A 4 -36.71 -8.52 13.53
C GLU A 4 -35.81 -8.33 12.32
N LYS A 5 -36.39 -8.36 11.12
CA LYS A 5 -35.69 -8.06 9.86
C LYS A 5 -35.88 -6.57 9.56
N VAL A 6 -34.82 -5.79 9.66
CA VAL A 6 -34.82 -4.38 9.26
C VAL A 6 -34.37 -4.28 7.81
N PHE A 7 -35.22 -3.73 6.94
CA PHE A 7 -34.91 -3.45 5.54
C PHE A 7 -34.66 -1.95 5.36
N TYR A 8 -33.59 -1.58 4.66
CA TYR A 8 -33.31 -0.18 4.31
C TYR A 8 -33.47 0.08 2.82
N TYR A 9 -33.99 1.27 2.50
CA TYR A 9 -34.21 1.77 1.14
C TYR A 9 -32.99 2.57 0.68
N ILE A 10 -32.32 2.14 -0.39
CA ILE A 10 -31.30 2.94 -1.07
C ILE A 10 -31.92 3.47 -2.37
N LYS A 11 -32.22 4.77 -2.40
CA LYS A 11 -32.80 5.44 -3.57
C LYS A 11 -31.67 5.98 -4.45
N ASN A 12 -31.20 5.17 -5.41
CA ASN A 12 -30.35 5.64 -6.50
C ASN A 12 -31.13 5.63 -7.81
N LYS A 13 -31.03 6.74 -8.55
CA LYS A 13 -31.70 6.94 -9.84
C LYS A 13 -31.24 5.84 -10.81
N SER A 14 -32.21 5.06 -11.28
CA SER A 14 -32.11 3.98 -12.29
C SER A 14 -31.61 2.63 -11.74
N ASN A 15 -32.56 1.69 -11.59
CA ASN A 15 -32.45 0.26 -11.21
C ASN A 15 -32.48 -0.07 -9.71
N THR A 16 -33.69 -0.31 -9.20
CA THR A 16 -33.96 -0.94 -7.91
C THR A 16 -33.71 -2.45 -7.98
N CYS A 17 -32.56 -2.91 -7.49
CA CYS A 17 -32.36 -4.32 -7.16
C CYS A 17 -32.14 -4.45 -5.65
N LEU A 18 -33.05 -5.13 -4.97
CA LEU A 18 -32.84 -5.64 -3.61
C LEU A 18 -31.73 -6.69 -3.67
N LYS A 19 -30.52 -6.34 -3.22
CA LYS A 19 -29.45 -7.33 -3.00
C LYS A 19 -29.34 -7.58 -1.50
N TYR A 20 -29.56 -8.83 -1.08
CA TYR A 20 -29.18 -9.31 0.24
C TYR A 20 -27.64 -9.29 0.33
N VAL A 21 -27.10 -8.44 1.21
CA VAL A 21 -25.69 -8.45 1.56
C VAL A 21 -25.60 -9.08 2.94
N PRO A 22 -25.08 -10.31 3.08
CA PRO A 22 -24.88 -10.91 4.40
C PRO A 22 -23.89 -10.06 5.21
N ASP A 23 -24.17 -9.89 6.51
CA ASP A 23 -23.45 -9.04 7.50
C ASP A 23 -21.95 -9.33 7.66
N ALA A 24 -21.38 -10.25 6.88
CA ALA A 24 -20.03 -10.78 7.03
C ALA A 24 -18.95 -10.08 6.18
N LYS A 25 -19.23 -8.95 5.51
CA LYS A 25 -18.23 -8.27 4.67
C LYS A 25 -17.96 -6.82 5.06
N ARG A 26 -17.07 -6.72 6.06
CA ARG A 26 -15.82 -5.94 5.98
C ARG A 26 -15.92 -4.45 6.33
N SER A 27 -16.20 -4.16 7.59
CA SER A 27 -15.60 -3.00 8.25
C SER A 27 -14.81 -3.47 9.48
N GLU A 28 -13.69 -4.15 9.23
CA GLU A 28 -12.60 -4.03 10.19
C GLU A 28 -12.13 -2.58 10.10
N GLU A 29 -12.56 -1.77 11.05
CA GLU A 29 -11.91 -0.50 11.36
C GLU A 29 -10.46 -0.82 11.70
N LYS A 30 -9.58 -0.81 10.69
CA LYS A 30 -8.14 -0.90 10.89
C LYS A 30 -7.76 0.26 11.81
N LYS A 31 -7.48 -0.05 13.08
CA LYS A 31 -6.87 0.89 14.02
C LYS A 31 -5.77 1.65 13.30
N ALA A 32 -5.81 2.98 13.35
CA ALA A 32 -4.82 3.82 12.71
C ALA A 32 -3.44 3.51 13.30
N LYS A 33 -2.70 2.61 12.66
CA LYS A 33 -1.29 2.37 12.95
C LYS A 33 -0.60 3.72 12.71
N ASN A 34 0.12 4.20 13.72
CA ASN A 34 0.89 5.44 13.63
C ASN A 34 2.03 5.21 12.62
N PHE A 35 1.74 5.47 11.35
CA PHE A 35 2.70 5.35 10.27
C PHE A 35 3.72 6.47 10.40
N ARG A 36 4.99 6.12 10.52
CA ARG A 36 6.11 7.06 10.63
C ARG A 36 7.23 6.63 9.71
N ILE A 37 7.79 7.60 8.99
CA ILE A 37 9.01 7.39 8.22
C ILE A 37 10.20 7.46 9.19
N PRO A 38 11.11 6.47 9.18
CA PRO A 38 12.34 6.50 9.95
C PRO A 38 13.19 7.74 9.65
N LEU A 39 13.88 8.26 10.67
CA LEU A 39 14.70 9.47 10.55
C LEU A 39 15.88 9.30 9.59
N ASP A 40 16.42 8.09 9.50
CA ASP A 40 17.48 7.71 8.56
C ASP A 40 16.97 7.50 7.12
N GLY A 41 15.64 7.47 6.93
CA GLY A 41 15.00 7.17 5.65
C GLY A 41 15.17 5.72 5.20
N ASN A 42 15.59 4.82 6.07
CA ASN A 42 15.73 3.41 5.73
C ASN A 42 14.38 2.70 5.87
N LEU A 43 13.87 2.16 4.75
CA LEU A 43 12.58 1.47 4.71
C LEU A 43 12.73 -0.05 4.72
N ILE A 44 13.93 -0.61 4.96
CA ILE A 44 14.18 -2.05 4.79
C ILE A 44 13.26 -2.94 5.63
N ASP A 45 12.88 -2.48 6.83
CA ASP A 45 12.02 -3.21 7.76
C ASP A 45 10.53 -2.90 7.60
N PHE A 46 10.15 -2.14 6.57
CA PHE A 46 8.74 -1.87 6.28
C PHE A 46 8.02 -3.15 5.85
N SER A 47 6.87 -3.39 6.48
CA SER A 47 5.93 -4.43 6.05
C SER A 47 5.27 -4.06 4.72
N GLU A 48 4.57 -5.01 4.09
CA GLU A 48 3.79 -4.74 2.86
C GLU A 48 2.73 -3.65 3.08
N GLU A 49 2.16 -3.59 4.29
CA GLU A 49 1.15 -2.59 4.65
C GLU A 49 1.78 -1.20 4.82
N ASP A 50 2.94 -1.12 5.46
CA ASP A 50 3.67 0.15 5.61
C ASP A 50 4.16 0.66 4.24
N MET A 51 4.59 -0.24 3.35
CA MET A 51 4.95 0.11 1.98
C MET A 51 3.74 0.59 1.17
N GLU A 52 2.57 -0.02 1.31
CA GLU A 52 1.32 0.46 0.70
C GLU A 52 1.02 1.90 1.11
N ILE A 53 1.14 2.20 2.41
CA ILE A 53 0.91 3.54 2.95
C ILE A 53 1.97 4.51 2.41
N PHE A 54 3.24 4.12 2.41
CA PHE A 54 4.35 4.90 1.87
C PHE A 54 4.10 5.29 0.41
N PHE A 55 3.80 4.32 -0.47
CA PHE A 55 3.56 4.59 -1.90
C PHE A 55 2.36 5.50 -2.11
N ARG A 56 1.28 5.33 -1.32
CA ARG A 56 0.10 6.19 -1.39
C ARG A 56 0.42 7.63 -1.05
N HIS A 57 1.22 7.88 0.01
CA HIS A 57 1.64 9.23 0.41
C HIS A 57 2.59 9.88 -0.60
N ASN A 58 3.33 9.08 -1.37
CA ASN A 58 4.22 9.56 -2.43
C ASN A 58 3.53 9.68 -3.80
N GLY A 59 2.20 9.60 -3.85
CA GLY A 59 1.43 9.83 -5.08
C GLY A 59 1.55 8.71 -6.12
N VAL A 60 1.97 7.50 -5.73
CA VAL A 60 1.99 6.35 -6.64
C VAL A 60 0.56 5.96 -7.02
N ASN A 61 0.34 5.66 -8.31
CA ASN A 61 -0.97 5.27 -8.81
C ASN A 61 -1.53 4.04 -8.05
N THR A 62 -2.80 4.09 -7.65
CA THR A 62 -3.48 3.01 -6.92
C THR A 62 -3.42 1.66 -7.63
N HIS A 63 -3.42 1.63 -8.97
CA HIS A 63 -3.30 0.40 -9.76
C HIS A 63 -1.92 -0.25 -9.59
N VAL A 64 -0.87 0.58 -9.54
CA VAL A 64 0.50 0.14 -9.28
C VAL A 64 0.62 -0.37 -7.85
N ILE A 65 0.07 0.36 -6.86
CA ILE A 65 0.03 -0.06 -5.46
C ILE A 65 -0.65 -1.44 -5.30
N GLN A 66 -1.80 -1.66 -5.95
CA GLN A 66 -2.47 -2.97 -5.92
C GLN A 66 -1.64 -4.08 -6.58
N SER A 67 -0.86 -3.76 -7.61
CA SER A 67 0.06 -4.71 -8.24
C SER A 67 1.22 -5.07 -7.29
N LEU A 68 1.83 -4.06 -6.65
CA LEU A 68 2.89 -4.22 -5.66
C LEU A 68 2.44 -5.04 -4.45
N LYS A 69 1.22 -4.78 -3.97
CA LYS A 69 0.59 -5.54 -2.89
C LYS A 69 0.39 -7.01 -3.28
N ARG A 70 -0.11 -7.29 -4.48
CA ARG A 70 -0.25 -8.67 -4.98
C ARG A 70 1.09 -9.40 -5.11
N LYS A 71 2.18 -8.65 -5.36
CA LYS A 71 3.56 -9.18 -5.41
C LYS A 71 4.21 -9.27 -4.02
N GLY A 72 3.49 -8.88 -2.97
CA GLY A 72 3.95 -8.86 -1.58
C GLY A 72 5.21 -8.01 -1.40
N VAL A 73 5.22 -6.80 -1.97
CA VAL A 73 6.39 -5.91 -1.92
C VAL A 73 6.50 -5.29 -0.53
N ASN A 74 7.53 -5.68 0.19
CA ASN A 74 7.97 -5.11 1.46
C ASN A 74 9.23 -4.25 1.27
N GLY A 75 9.75 -3.67 2.35
CA GLY A 75 10.96 -2.84 2.35
C GLY A 75 12.17 -3.50 1.67
N ARG A 76 12.42 -4.77 1.99
CA ARG A 76 13.53 -5.56 1.39
C ARG A 76 13.37 -5.74 -0.12
N LYS A 77 12.17 -6.08 -0.59
CA LYS A 77 11.90 -6.22 -2.03
C LYS A 77 11.97 -4.88 -2.74
N PHE A 78 11.53 -3.80 -2.08
CA PHE A 78 11.64 -2.44 -2.61
C PHE A 78 13.11 -2.02 -2.78
N ALA A 79 13.97 -2.29 -1.79
CA ALA A 79 15.41 -2.02 -1.86
C ALA A 79 16.08 -2.73 -3.06
N ALA A 80 15.59 -3.92 -3.42
CA ALA A 80 16.10 -4.72 -4.54
C ALA A 80 15.58 -4.29 -5.93
N MET A 81 14.63 -3.33 -6.02
CA MET A 81 14.08 -2.90 -7.31
C MET A 81 15.10 -2.10 -8.12
N THR A 82 15.32 -2.53 -9.36
CA THR A 82 16.18 -1.80 -10.30
C THR A 82 15.47 -0.55 -10.84
N ASP A 83 16.25 0.40 -11.36
CA ASP A 83 15.72 1.59 -12.03
C ASP A 83 14.75 1.24 -13.15
N GLY A 84 15.08 0.21 -13.94
CA GLY A 84 14.19 -0.27 -15.01
C GLY A 84 12.86 -0.78 -14.48
N MET A 85 12.84 -1.48 -13.34
CA MET A 85 11.58 -1.91 -12.70
C MET A 85 10.75 -0.72 -12.23
N LEU A 86 11.39 0.29 -11.62
CA LEU A 86 10.70 1.50 -11.17
C LEU A 86 10.18 2.32 -12.33
N GLU A 87 10.90 2.36 -13.45
CA GLU A 87 10.51 3.07 -14.67
C GLU A 87 9.29 2.42 -15.32
N VAL A 88 9.30 1.09 -15.47
CA VAL A 88 8.15 0.32 -15.99
C VAL A 88 6.90 0.49 -15.11
N LEU A 89 7.09 0.67 -13.79
CA LEU A 89 5.99 0.89 -12.85
C LEU A 89 5.57 2.36 -12.74
N GLY A 90 6.24 3.28 -13.43
CA GLY A 90 5.97 4.73 -13.33
C GLY A 90 6.28 5.33 -11.96
N MET A 91 7.21 4.73 -11.21
CA MET A 91 7.59 5.12 -9.84
C MET A 91 9.01 5.70 -9.74
N LYS A 92 9.70 5.89 -10.86
CA LYS A 92 11.06 6.46 -10.89
C LYS A 92 11.02 7.97 -10.61
N THR A 93 10.77 8.34 -9.36
CA THR A 93 10.80 9.72 -8.87
C THR A 93 12.00 9.93 -7.95
N PRO A 94 12.55 11.16 -7.85
CA PRO A 94 13.69 11.43 -6.97
C PRO A 94 13.46 11.01 -5.51
N ILE A 95 12.23 11.16 -5.01
CA ILE A 95 11.86 10.78 -3.64
C ILE A 95 11.91 9.26 -3.46
N ILE A 96 11.31 8.49 -4.37
CA ILE A 96 11.34 7.02 -4.31
C ILE A 96 12.78 6.50 -4.41
N LEU A 97 13.59 7.09 -5.29
CA LEU A 97 15.00 6.74 -5.42
C LEU A 97 15.78 7.04 -4.14
N TYR A 98 15.56 8.21 -3.52
CA TYR A 98 16.19 8.57 -2.25
C TYR A 98 15.97 7.51 -1.16
N PHE A 99 14.71 7.11 -0.93
CA PHE A 99 14.37 6.10 0.06
C PHE A 99 14.92 4.71 -0.30
N ARG A 100 14.93 4.35 -1.58
CA ARG A 100 15.51 3.08 -2.03
C ARG A 100 17.02 3.01 -1.77
N GLU A 101 17.76 4.07 -2.10
CA GLU A 101 19.21 4.10 -1.89
C GLU A 101 19.57 3.97 -0.40
N ARG A 102 18.79 4.58 0.50
CA ARG A 102 18.96 4.44 1.96
C ARG A 102 18.72 3.02 2.48
N CYS A 103 18.05 2.16 1.71
CA CYS A 103 17.85 0.76 2.06
C CYS A 103 19.00 -0.15 1.60
N LYS A 104 19.91 0.34 0.75
CA LYS A 104 21.05 -0.45 0.31
C LYS A 104 22.08 -0.51 1.43
N PRO A 105 22.72 -1.67 1.66
CA PRO A 105 23.87 -1.71 2.54
C PRO A 105 24.92 -0.72 1.99
N GLU A 106 25.57 0.02 2.89
CA GLU A 106 26.75 0.79 2.53
C GLU A 106 27.70 -0.16 1.82
N LYS A 107 27.91 0.06 0.52
CA LYS A 107 28.97 -0.64 -0.18
C LYS A 107 30.23 -0.11 0.46
N ASP A 108 30.95 -0.95 1.19
CA ASP A 108 32.30 -0.66 1.68
C ASP A 108 33.04 0.02 0.53
N GLN A 109 33.27 1.32 0.70
CA GLN A 109 34.15 2.05 -0.19
C GLN A 109 35.50 1.39 0.02
N PHE A 110 35.89 0.51 -0.90
CA PHE A 110 37.27 0.06 -0.97
C PHE A 110 38.12 1.33 -1.07
N ILE A 111 38.78 1.65 0.04
CA ILE A 111 39.85 2.62 0.11
C ILE A 111 40.93 2.07 -0.84
N LEU A 112 41.09 2.73 -1.98
CA LEU A 112 42.22 2.57 -2.89
C LEU A 112 43.33 3.53 -2.47
#